data_AF-A0A8J8JFZ7-F1
#
_entry.id   AF-A0A8J8JFZ7-F1
#
_cell.length_a   1.000
_cell.length_b   1.000
_cell.length_c   1.000
_cell.angle_alpha   90.00
_cell.angle_beta   90.00
_cell.angle_gamma   90.00
#
_symmetry.space_group_name_H-M   'P 1'
#
loop_
_entity.id
_entity.type
_entity.pdbx_description
1 polymer ?
#
loop_
_entity_poly.entity_id
_entity_poly.type
_entity_poly.pdbx_seq_one_letter_code
_entity_poly.pdbx_strand_id
1 'polypeptide(L)'
;MEPFQIHAIIQISALLSALIGIRYAKSHNLKMHHTFIYTTVILLTIGIGYMLYTTRALSPHGALGLFVYLYLLLTALSGRAFLARKITRNRHKRLAMIAVLLLTLQILLAVYSFLL
;
A
#
# COMPACT_ATOMS: atom_id res chain seq x y z
N MET A 1 -20.00 -4.43 11.97
CA MET A 1 -19.27 -4.85 10.76
C MET A 1 -18.28 -5.92 11.16
N GLU A 2 -18.20 -7.00 10.39
CA GLU A 2 -17.23 -8.07 10.66
C GLU A 2 -15.79 -7.55 10.57
N PRO A 3 -14.84 -8.01 11.40
CA PRO A 3 -13.46 -7.51 11.38
C PRO A 3 -12.81 -7.55 9.99
N PHE A 4 -13.08 -8.61 9.22
CA PHE A 4 -12.58 -8.77 7.86
C PHE A 4 -13.14 -7.71 6.90
N GLN A 5 -14.40 -7.27 7.07
CA GLN A 5 -15.00 -6.22 6.26
C GLN A 5 -14.34 -4.86 6.54
N ILE A 6 -14.08 -4.55 7.83
CA ILE A 6 -13.38 -3.32 8.23
C ILE A 6 -11.97 -3.30 7.62
N HIS A 7 -11.24 -4.42 7.73
CA HIS A 7 -9.93 -4.55 7.11
C HIS A 7 -9.96 -4.36 5.59
N ALA A 8 -10.93 -4.97 4.90
CA ALA A 8 -11.10 -4.85 3.46
C ALA A 8 -11.37 -3.38 3.04
N ILE A 9 -12.24 -2.66 3.75
CA ILE A 9 -12.48 -1.24 3.49
C ILE A 9 -11.20 -0.44 3.64
N ILE A 10 -10.43 -0.64 4.72
CA ILE A 10 -9.18 0.06 4.95
C ILE A 10 -8.17 -0.21 3.81
N GLN A 11 -8.04 -1.46 3.37
CA GLN A 11 -7.16 -1.86 2.25
C GLN A 11 -7.57 -1.18 0.93
N ILE A 12 -8.87 -1.16 0.62
CA ILE A 12 -9.41 -0.52 -0.58
C ILE A 12 -9.18 1.01 -0.51
N SER A 13 -9.45 1.63 0.63
CA SER A 13 -9.17 3.06 0.85
C SER A 13 -7.68 3.38 0.69
N ALA A 14 -6.79 2.50 1.16
CA ALA A 14 -5.35 2.67 1.00
C ALA A 14 -4.92 2.60 -0.47
N LEU A 15 -5.48 1.65 -1.24
CA LEU A 15 -5.25 1.53 -2.68
C LEU A 15 -5.75 2.78 -3.43
N LEU A 16 -6.98 3.24 -3.14
CA LEU A 16 -7.52 4.46 -3.74
C LEU A 16 -6.65 5.68 -3.45
N SER A 17 -6.20 5.81 -2.20
CA SER A 17 -5.25 6.87 -1.80
C SER A 17 -3.95 6.80 -2.61
N ALA A 18 -3.39 5.62 -2.87
CA ALA A 18 -2.18 5.47 -3.66
C ALA A 18 -2.39 5.90 -5.13
N LEU A 19 -3.53 5.51 -5.72
CA LEU A 19 -3.90 5.88 -7.09
C LEU A 19 -4.10 7.40 -7.22
N ILE A 20 -4.76 8.03 -6.25
CA ILE A 20 -4.92 9.48 -6.19
C ILE A 20 -3.55 10.17 -6.05
N GLY A 21 -2.68 9.64 -5.18
CA GLY A 21 -1.31 10.12 -5.02
C GLY A 21 -0.53 10.08 -6.35
N ILE A 22 -0.64 9.00 -7.12
CA ILE A 22 -0.02 8.89 -8.45
C ILE A 22 -0.62 9.89 -9.45
N ARG A 23 -1.94 10.12 -9.41
CA ARG A 23 -2.59 11.13 -10.25
C ARG A 23 -2.02 12.52 -9.98
N TYR A 24 -1.85 12.90 -8.71
CA TYR A 24 -1.24 14.19 -8.36
C TYR A 24 0.23 14.31 -8.75
N ALA A 25 0.97 13.20 -8.80
CA ALA A 25 2.33 13.20 -9.35
C ALA A 25 2.34 13.54 -10.85
N LYS A 26 1.34 13.08 -11.62
CA LYS A 26 1.19 13.44 -13.05
C LYS A 26 0.81 14.91 -13.23
N SER A 27 0.03 15.49 -12.32
CA SER A 27 -0.34 16.91 -12.35
C SER A 27 0.70 17.82 -11.68
N HIS A 28 1.92 17.32 -11.42
CA HIS A 28 3.01 18.05 -10.77
C HIS A 28 2.69 18.65 -9.38
N ASN A 29 1.63 18.19 -8.72
CA ASN A 29 1.26 18.64 -7.38
C ASN A 29 1.89 17.72 -6.33
N LEU A 30 3.17 17.97 -6.03
CA LEU A 30 3.96 17.10 -5.15
C LEU A 30 3.47 17.11 -3.70
N LYS A 31 2.92 18.23 -3.22
CA LYS A 31 2.34 18.31 -1.87
C LYS A 31 1.20 17.30 -1.72
N MET A 32 0.23 17.34 -2.64
CA MET A 32 -0.89 16.41 -2.61
C MET A 32 -0.45 14.97 -2.89
N HIS A 33 0.49 14.76 -3.81
CA HIS A 33 1.09 13.44 -4.02
C HIS A 33 1.60 12.84 -2.70
N HIS A 34 2.46 13.56 -1.97
CA HIS A 34 3.03 13.05 -0.72
C HIS A 34 1.97 12.85 0.37
N THR A 35 1.00 13.76 0.51
CA THR A 35 -0.13 13.58 1.45
C THR A 35 -0.83 12.24 1.21
N PHE A 36 -1.22 11.96 -0.03
CA PHE A 36 -1.94 10.72 -0.35
C PHE A 36 -1.05 9.46 -0.22
N ILE A 37 0.25 9.54 -0.51
CA ILE A 37 1.18 8.42 -0.27
C ILE A 37 1.33 8.14 1.23
N TYR A 38 1.44 9.16 2.08
CA TYR A 38 1.50 8.96 3.53
C TYR A 38 0.19 8.43 4.08
N THR A 39 -0.96 8.92 3.59
CA THR A 39 -2.27 8.38 3.94
C THR A 39 -2.37 6.88 3.60
N THR A 40 -1.89 6.44 2.44
CA THR A 40 -1.82 5.01 2.09
C THR A 40 -1.03 4.22 3.12
N VAL A 41 0.19 4.67 3.47
CA VAL A 41 1.05 3.97 4.43
C VAL A 41 0.39 3.88 5.81
N ILE A 42 -0.24 4.96 6.27
CA ILE A 42 -0.95 5.01 7.55
C ILE A 42 -2.12 4.01 7.55
N LEU A 43 -2.96 4.03 6.52
CA LEU A 43 -4.10 3.12 6.41
C LEU A 43 -3.66 1.66 6.39
N LEU A 44 -2.61 1.30 5.64
CA LEU A 44 -2.08 -0.07 5.64
C LEU A 44 -1.53 -0.47 7.01
N THR A 45 -0.82 0.43 7.69
CA THR A 45 -0.30 0.18 9.04
C THR A 45 -1.45 -0.11 10.02
N ILE A 46 -2.50 0.70 9.99
CA ILE A 46 -3.71 0.50 10.81
C ILE A 46 -4.38 -0.82 10.45
N GLY A 47 -4.60 -1.09 9.16
CA GLY A 47 -5.30 -2.29 8.70
C GLY A 47 -4.58 -3.59 9.07
N ILE A 48 -3.24 -3.61 9.01
CA ILE A 48 -2.42 -4.76 9.42
C ILE A 48 -2.43 -4.90 10.95
N GLY A 49 -2.18 -3.81 11.68
CA GLY A 49 -2.19 -3.84 13.14
C GLY A 49 -3.55 -4.28 13.70
N TYR A 50 -4.64 -3.79 13.12
CA TYR A 50 -6.00 -4.17 13.47
C TYR A 50 -6.25 -5.68 13.28
N MET A 51 -5.84 -6.24 12.14
CA MET A 51 -6.02 -7.68 11.89
C MET A 51 -5.16 -8.54 12.78
N LEU A 52 -3.88 -8.19 12.99
CA LEU A 52 -3.00 -8.92 13.90
C LEU A 52 -3.53 -8.91 15.34
N TYR A 53 -4.05 -7.78 15.79
CA TYR A 53 -4.69 -7.65 17.09
C TYR A 53 -5.95 -8.52 17.21
N THR A 54 -6.74 -8.62 16.14
CA THR A 54 -8.02 -9.33 16.14
C THR A 54 -7.85 -10.83 16.01
N THR A 55 -7.05 -11.30 15.05
CA THR A 55 -6.89 -12.74 14.76
C THR A 55 -5.87 -13.41 15.66
N ARG A 56 -4.94 -12.64 16.26
CA ARG A 56 -3.79 -13.14 17.04
C ARG A 56 -2.94 -14.18 16.30
N ALA A 57 -3.08 -14.25 14.99
CA ALA A 57 -2.44 -15.24 14.13
C ALA A 57 -2.14 -14.64 12.76
N LEU A 58 -1.03 -15.08 12.15
CA LEU A 58 -0.62 -14.67 10.82
C LEU A 58 -0.98 -15.77 9.80
N SER A 59 -2.02 -15.54 9.02
CA SER A 59 -2.38 -16.45 7.92
C SER A 59 -1.40 -16.34 6.75
N PRO A 60 -1.38 -17.30 5.80
CA PRO A 60 -0.57 -17.18 4.59
C PRO A 60 -0.87 -15.90 3.80
N HIS A 61 -2.15 -15.52 3.70
CA HIS A 61 -2.56 -14.24 3.12
C HIS A 61 -2.00 -13.06 3.92
N GLY A 62 -2.06 -13.11 5.25
CA GLY A 62 -1.50 -12.07 6.12
C GLY A 62 0.03 -11.91 5.96
N ALA A 63 0.77 -13.02 5.82
CA ALA A 63 2.21 -12.99 5.59
C ALA A 63 2.56 -12.32 4.24
N LEU A 64 1.83 -12.66 3.18
CA LEU A 64 1.96 -12.00 1.88
C LEU A 64 1.60 -10.51 1.98
N GLY A 65 0.55 -10.16 2.73
CA GLY A 65 0.15 -8.77 2.97
C GLY A 65 1.22 -7.97 3.69
N LEU A 66 1.89 -8.57 4.67
CA LEU A 66 3.01 -7.95 5.37
C LEU A 66 4.21 -7.71 4.42
N PHE A 67 4.52 -8.67 3.55
CA PHE A 67 5.53 -8.50 2.50
C PHE A 67 5.20 -7.31 1.58
N VAL A 68 3.96 -7.23 1.08
CA VAL A 68 3.50 -6.13 0.22
C VAL A 68 3.61 -4.78 0.94
N TYR A 69 3.23 -4.74 2.22
CA TYR A 69 3.36 -3.54 3.05
C TYR A 69 4.82 -3.09 3.22
N LEU A 70 5.73 -4.01 3.53
CA LEU A 70 7.16 -3.71 3.64
C LEU A 70 7.72 -3.19 2.31
N TYR A 71 7.32 -3.79 1.19
CA TYR A 71 7.72 -3.32 -0.14
C TYR A 71 7.21 -1.90 -0.43
N LEU A 72 5.95 -1.59 -0.08
CA LEU A 72 5.38 -0.25 -0.19
C LEU A 72 6.12 0.77 0.68
N LEU A 73 6.46 0.40 1.92
CA LEU A 73 7.22 1.25 2.83
C LEU A 73 8.61 1.56 2.27
N LEU A 74 9.33 0.54 1.79
CA LEU A 74 10.62 0.71 1.12
C LEU A 74 10.49 1.60 -0.12
N THR A 75 9.42 1.45 -0.87
CA THR A 75 9.15 2.28 -2.04
C THR A 75 8.92 3.75 -1.66
N ALA A 76 8.15 4.03 -0.60
CA ALA A 76 7.97 5.38 -0.08
C ALA A 76 9.31 5.98 0.41
N LEU A 77 10.11 5.19 1.14
CA LEU A 77 11.45 5.60 1.61
C LEU A 77 12.44 5.81 0.46
N SER A 78 12.30 5.08 -0.64
CA SER A 78 13.13 5.25 -1.83
C SER A 78 13.02 6.66 -2.43
N GLY A 79 11.94 7.40 -2.13
CA GLY A 79 11.82 8.82 -2.46
C GLY A 79 12.95 9.67 -1.88
N ARG A 80 13.44 9.35 -0.67
CA ARG A 80 14.62 10.01 -0.09
C ARG A 80 15.91 9.64 -0.83
N ALA A 81 16.05 8.38 -1.25
CA ALA A 81 17.18 7.95 -2.07
C ALA A 81 17.18 8.63 -3.45
N PHE A 82 15.99 8.92 -4.01
CA PHE A 82 15.86 9.72 -5.22
C PHE A 82 16.29 11.17 -5.00
N LEU A 83 15.84 11.81 -3.92
CA LEU A 83 16.28 13.17 -3.56
C LEU A 83 17.79 13.26 -3.33
N ALA A 84 18.38 12.24 -2.70
CA ALA A 84 19.82 12.09 -2.52
C ALA A 84 20.58 11.67 -3.79
N ARG A 85 19.90 11.61 -4.95
CA ARG A 85 20.45 11.21 -6.27
C ARG A 85 21.08 9.82 -6.31
N LYS A 86 20.77 8.94 -5.34
CA LYS A 86 21.23 7.54 -5.29
C LYS A 86 20.46 6.63 -6.26
N ILE A 87 19.24 7.01 -6.62
CA ILE A 87 18.43 6.32 -7.64
C ILE A 87 17.85 7.32 -8.64
N THR A 88 17.55 6.85 -9.84
CA THR A 88 16.91 7.66 -10.88
C THR A 88 15.40 7.73 -10.71
N ARG A 89 14.76 8.76 -11.28
CA ARG A 89 13.30 8.91 -11.31
C ARG A 89 12.60 7.68 -11.91
N ASN A 90 13.18 7.09 -12.96
CA ASN A 90 12.62 5.90 -13.61
C ASN A 90 12.66 4.66 -12.71
N ARG A 91 13.71 4.51 -11.88
CA ARG A 91 13.79 3.44 -10.88
C ARG A 91 12.73 3.62 -9.80
N HIS A 92 12.63 4.82 -9.22
CA HIS A 92 11.59 5.11 -8.22
C HIS A 92 10.18 4.88 -8.77
N LYS A 93 9.89 5.35 -9.99
CA LYS A 93 8.61 5.13 -10.66
C LYS A 93 8.32 3.64 -10.86
N ARG A 94 9.32 2.84 -11.24
CA ARG A 94 9.17 1.38 -11.42
C ARG A 94 8.83 0.70 -10.09
N LEU A 95 9.54 1.05 -9.01
CA LEU A 95 9.23 0.55 -7.66
C LEU A 95 7.78 0.88 -7.27
N ALA A 96 7.35 2.12 -7.49
CA ALA A 96 5.97 2.56 -7.23
C ALA A 96 4.92 1.78 -8.03
N MET A 97 5.14 1.54 -9.33
CA MET A 97 4.22 0.75 -10.15
C MET A 97 4.12 -0.71 -9.66
N ILE A 98 5.24 -1.33 -9.31
CA ILE A 98 5.26 -2.69 -8.75
C ILE A 98 4.53 -2.71 -7.40
N ALA A 99 4.75 -1.73 -6.54
CA ALA A 99 4.13 -1.67 -5.23
C ALA A 99 2.60 -1.60 -5.32
N VAL A 100 2.06 -0.77 -6.23
CA VAL A 100 0.62 -0.67 -6.48
C VAL A 100 0.07 -1.95 -7.10
N LEU A 101 0.79 -2.56 -8.06
CA LEU A 101 0.38 -3.83 -8.65
C LEU A 101 0.28 -4.94 -7.60
N LEU A 102 1.30 -5.06 -6.73
CA LEU A 102 1.32 -6.03 -5.64
C LEU A 102 0.16 -5.81 -4.66
N LEU A 103 -0.13 -4.56 -4.30
CA LEU A 103 -1.28 -4.23 -3.45
C LEU A 103 -2.62 -4.63 -4.08
N THR A 104 -2.80 -4.32 -5.37
CA THR A 104 -4.00 -4.70 -6.11
C THR A 104 -4.17 -6.22 -6.17
N LEU A 105 -3.11 -6.95 -6.53
CA LEU A 105 -3.14 -8.42 -6.60
C LEU A 105 -3.43 -9.04 -5.24
N GLN A 106 -2.87 -8.49 -4.16
CA GLN A 106 -3.13 -8.94 -2.81
C GLN A 106 -4.60 -8.76 -2.42
N ILE A 107 -5.21 -7.62 -2.74
CA ILE A 107 -6.64 -7.38 -2.48
C ILE A 107 -7.50 -8.33 -3.31
N LEU A 108 -7.19 -8.53 -4.59
CA LEU A 108 -7.94 -9.45 -5.46
C LEU A 108 -7.84 -10.90 -4.97
N LEU A 109 -6.67 -11.34 -4.51
CA LEU A 109 -6.49 -12.66 -3.92
C LEU A 109 -7.35 -12.84 -2.65
N ALA A 110 -7.44 -11.82 -1.81
CA ALA A 110 -8.30 -11.84 -0.62
C ALA A 110 -9.77 -12.03 -0.99
N VAL A 111 -10.25 -11.24 -1.97
CA VAL A 111 -11.64 -11.29 -2.44
C VAL A 111 -11.95 -12.65 -3.07
N TYR A 112 -11.05 -13.16 -3.91
CA TYR A 112 -11.19 -14.49 -4.50
C TYR A 112 -11.28 -15.59 -3.44
N SER A 113 -10.41 -15.54 -2.43
CA SER A 113 -10.38 -16.53 -1.34
C SER A 113 -11.57 -16.41 -0.37
N PHE A 114 -12.30 -15.30 -0.39
CA PHE A 114 -13.49 -15.10 0.43
C PHE A 114 -14.78 -15.59 -0.26
N LEU A 115 -14.80 -15.59 -1.59
CA LEU A 115 -15.96 -15.99 -2.40
C LEU A 115 -16.04 -17.49 -2.68
N LEU A 116 -14.95 -18.23 -2.46
CA LEU A 116 -14.84 -19.69 -2.61
C LEU A 116 -14.78 -20.36 -1.24
#